data_AF-A0A9X8GQM8-F1
#
_entry.id   AF-A0A9X8GQM8-F1
#
_cell.length_a   1.000
_cell.length_b   1.000
_cell.length_c   1.000
_cell.angle_alpha   90.00
_cell.angle_beta   90.00
_cell.angle_gamma   90.00
#
_symmetry.space_group_name_H-M   'P 1'
#
loop_
_entity.id
_entity.type
_entity.pdbx_description
1 polymer ?
#
loop_
_entity_poly.entity_id
_entity_poly.type
_entity_poly.pdbx_seq_one_letter_code
_entity_poly.pdbx_strand_id
1 'polypeptide(L)'
;MKLTREEFQKYIYSYNNDETFYKTLYLQEKEHPETFHEYCLTLDRKKIYEHRLYVPELQTEAWYPYMKETDLFHDINGNIVLSKHYRYTPVFPHEHEFLRFSVCMTELPTLRYRGSNTLCIPEISVSSHRIPLTV
;
A
#
# COMPACT_ATOMS: atom_id res chain seq x y z
N MET A 1 -12.42 16.15 4.46
CA MET A 1 -11.51 17.03 3.70
C MET A 1 -12.19 17.40 2.39
N LYS A 2 -12.31 18.69 2.03
CA LYS A 2 -12.76 19.11 0.70
C LYS A 2 -11.52 19.45 -0.11
N LEU A 3 -11.17 18.61 -1.09
CA LEU A 3 -10.10 18.86 -2.05
C LEU A 3 -10.72 19.34 -3.36
N THR A 4 -10.08 20.30 -4.01
CA THR A 4 -10.30 20.54 -5.44
C THR A 4 -9.76 19.35 -6.26
N ARG A 5 -10.21 19.25 -7.52
CA ARG A 5 -9.75 18.17 -8.41
C ARG A 5 -8.23 18.21 -8.61
N GLU A 6 -7.69 19.42 -8.77
CA GLU A 6 -6.27 19.66 -9.00
C GLU A 6 -5.43 19.30 -7.76
N GLU A 7 -5.90 19.66 -6.56
CA GLU A 7 -5.26 19.25 -5.31
C GLU A 7 -5.31 17.73 -5.10
N PHE A 8 -6.42 17.09 -5.46
CA PHE A 8 -6.55 15.64 -5.37
C PHE A 8 -5.60 14.92 -6.33
N GLN A 9 -5.48 15.38 -7.57
CA GLN A 9 -4.51 14.83 -8.53
C GLN A 9 -3.09 14.99 -7.97
N LYS A 10 -2.73 16.20 -7.51
CA LYS A 10 -1.41 16.43 -6.91
C LYS A 10 -1.15 15.51 -5.71
N TYR A 11 -2.13 15.35 -4.83
CA TYR A 11 -2.05 14.47 -3.66
C TYR A 11 -1.80 13.01 -4.06
N ILE A 12 -2.59 12.48 -5.00
CA ILE A 12 -2.50 11.09 -5.43
C ILE A 12 -1.18 10.79 -6.17
N TYR A 13 -0.70 11.69 -7.02
CA TYR A 13 0.54 11.45 -7.79
C TYR A 13 1.82 11.79 -7.01
N SER A 14 1.76 12.65 -5.98
CA SER A 14 2.92 12.97 -5.15
C SER A 14 3.43 11.74 -4.40
N TYR A 15 4.76 11.59 -4.30
CA TYR A 15 5.39 10.57 -3.48
C TYR A 15 5.60 11.12 -2.06
N ASN A 16 5.23 10.34 -1.05
CA ASN A 16 5.72 10.56 0.30
C ASN A 16 7.04 9.80 0.56
N ASN A 17 7.59 9.95 1.77
CA ASN A 17 8.86 9.32 2.15
C ASN A 17 8.82 7.78 2.12
N ASP A 18 7.66 7.19 2.37
CA ASP A 18 7.47 5.74 2.44
C ASP A 18 7.27 5.15 1.04
N GLU A 19 6.48 5.82 0.20
CA GLU A 19 6.38 5.49 -1.23
C GLU A 19 7.74 5.63 -1.93
N THR A 20 8.56 6.60 -1.53
CA THR A 20 9.91 6.76 -2.05
C THR A 20 10.80 5.60 -1.61
N PHE A 21 10.72 5.18 -0.35
CA PHE A 21 11.41 3.99 0.15
C PHE A 21 11.03 2.74 -0.65
N TYR A 22 9.73 2.47 -0.83
CA TYR A 22 9.26 1.31 -1.57
C TYR A 22 9.66 1.36 -3.05
N LYS A 23 9.64 2.54 -3.66
CA LYS A 23 10.13 2.71 -5.03
C LYS A 23 11.60 2.33 -5.14
N THR A 24 12.45 2.81 -4.22
CA THR A 24 13.87 2.46 -4.22
C THR A 24 14.07 0.96 -3.99
N LEU A 25 13.36 0.36 -3.03
CA LEU A 25 13.41 -1.08 -2.77
C LEU A 25 13.05 -1.89 -4.02
N TYR A 26 11.96 -1.53 -4.69
CA TYR A 26 11.53 -2.17 -5.94
C TYR A 26 12.57 -2.06 -7.04
N LEU A 27 13.15 -0.86 -7.24
CA LEU A 27 14.19 -0.66 -8.27
C LEU A 27 15.45 -1.48 -7.97
N GLN A 28 15.89 -1.53 -6.70
CA GLN A 28 17.04 -2.35 -6.31
C GLN A 28 16.79 -3.84 -6.58
N GLU A 29 15.60 -4.36 -6.28
CA GLU A 29 15.24 -5.76 -6.58
C GLU A 29 15.28 -6.05 -8.09
N LYS A 30 14.81 -5.11 -8.93
CA LYS A 30 14.74 -5.31 -10.39
C LYS A 30 16.05 -5.07 -11.12
N GLU A 31 16.82 -4.07 -10.70
CA GLU A 31 18.04 -3.65 -11.37
C GLU A 31 19.27 -4.43 -10.88
N HIS A 32 19.27 -4.85 -9.61
CA HIS A 32 20.40 -5.52 -8.96
C HIS A 32 19.98 -6.75 -8.14
N PRO A 33 19.27 -7.74 -8.74
CA PRO A 33 18.76 -8.90 -8.01
C PRO A 33 19.86 -9.70 -7.31
N GLU A 34 21.08 -9.71 -7.85
CA GLU A 34 22.23 -10.44 -7.31
C GLU A 34 22.82 -9.84 -6.03
N THR A 35 22.58 -8.55 -5.76
CA THR A 35 23.04 -7.85 -4.53
C THR A 35 21.88 -7.36 -3.66
N PHE A 36 20.65 -7.74 -4.01
CA PHE A 36 19.45 -7.25 -3.34
C PHE A 36 19.38 -7.67 -1.88
N HIS A 37 19.81 -8.90 -1.56
CA HIS A 37 19.85 -9.39 -0.19
C HIS A 37 20.76 -8.53 0.69
N GLU A 38 22.00 -8.29 0.23
CA GLU A 38 22.97 -7.45 0.91
C GLU A 38 22.44 -6.01 1.07
N TYR A 39 21.82 -5.46 0.02
CA TYR A 39 21.15 -4.17 0.10
C TYR A 39 20.10 -4.13 1.21
N CYS A 40 19.22 -5.13 1.28
CA CYS A 40 18.20 -5.23 2.34
C CYS A 40 18.83 -5.24 3.73
N LEU A 41 19.99 -5.88 3.92
CA LEU A 41 20.68 -5.89 5.21
C LEU A 41 21.16 -4.50 5.65
N THR A 42 21.47 -3.61 4.70
CA THR A 42 21.92 -2.23 4.98
C THR A 42 20.79 -1.24 5.31
N LEU A 43 19.52 -1.64 5.15
CA LEU A 43 18.38 -0.74 5.38
C LEU A 43 18.26 -0.32 6.85
N ASP A 44 17.83 0.93 7.06
CA ASP A 44 17.58 1.48 8.39
C ASP A 44 16.42 0.76 9.10
N ARG A 45 16.78 -0.11 10.04
CA ARG A 45 15.85 -0.92 10.84
C ARG A 45 14.96 -0.07 11.72
N LYS A 46 15.46 1.06 12.22
CA LYS A 46 14.69 1.96 13.07
C LYS A 46 13.57 2.59 12.25
N LYS A 47 13.90 3.11 11.05
CA LYS A 47 12.89 3.64 10.12
C LYS A 47 11.84 2.59 9.76
N ILE A 48 12.27 1.37 9.41
CA ILE A 48 11.35 0.27 9.06
C ILE A 48 10.37 -0.01 10.20
N TYR A 49 10.86 -0.07 11.43
CA TYR A 49 10.01 -0.33 12.59
C TYR A 49 9.06 0.84 12.90
N GLU A 50 9.57 2.07 12.97
CA GLU A 50 8.80 3.26 13.34
C GLU A 50 7.70 3.58 12.33
N HIS A 51 8.01 3.44 11.03
CA HIS A 51 7.06 3.72 9.95
C HIS A 51 6.20 2.50 9.61
N ARG A 52 6.43 1.34 10.26
CA ARG A 52 5.78 0.06 9.93
C ARG A 52 5.90 -0.21 8.43
N LEU A 53 7.13 -0.30 7.93
CA LEU A 53 7.40 -0.65 6.53
C LEU A 53 7.58 -2.16 6.38
N TYR A 54 7.20 -2.69 5.22
CA TYR A 54 7.29 -4.10 4.90
C TYR A 54 8.44 -4.39 3.95
N VAL A 55 9.40 -5.21 4.39
CA VAL A 55 10.51 -5.66 3.54
C VAL A 55 10.53 -7.19 3.54
N PRO A 56 10.02 -7.85 2.49
CA PRO A 56 9.88 -9.31 2.42
C PRO A 56 11.18 -10.05 2.75
N GLU A 57 12.30 -9.59 2.19
CA GLU A 57 13.63 -10.21 2.33
C GLU A 57 14.13 -10.25 3.78
N LEU A 58 13.63 -9.34 4.63
CA LEU A 58 14.04 -9.21 6.02
C LEU A 58 13.14 -9.96 6.99
N GLN A 59 12.10 -10.61 6.50
CA GLN A 59 11.02 -11.12 7.33
C GLN A 59 10.83 -12.61 7.14
N THR A 60 10.86 -13.34 8.25
CA THR A 60 10.65 -14.80 8.28
C THR A 60 9.18 -15.17 8.49
N GLU A 61 8.37 -14.24 8.98
CA GLU A 61 6.96 -14.43 9.32
C GLU A 61 6.05 -13.46 8.56
N ALA A 62 4.75 -13.77 8.53
CA ALA A 62 3.76 -12.89 7.92
C ALA A 62 3.71 -11.54 8.65
N TRP A 63 3.80 -10.44 7.90
CA TRP A 63 3.92 -9.11 8.48
C TRP A 63 2.65 -8.62 9.20
N TYR A 64 1.50 -8.76 8.54
CA TYR A 64 0.21 -8.36 9.11
C TYR A 64 -0.88 -9.33 8.62
N PRO A 65 -0.89 -10.58 9.11
CA PRO A 65 -1.70 -11.65 8.54
C PRO A 65 -3.21 -11.43 8.73
N TYR A 66 -3.62 -10.65 9.73
CA TYR A 66 -5.03 -10.41 10.05
C TYR A 66 -5.28 -8.97 10.50
N MET A 67 -6.18 -8.26 9.82
CA MET A 67 -6.62 -6.90 10.17
C MET A 67 -8.05 -6.90 10.73
N LYS A 68 -8.20 -6.38 11.95
CA LYS A 68 -9.51 -6.19 12.57
C LYS A 68 -10.17 -4.91 12.07
N GLU A 69 -11.49 -4.82 12.18
CA GLU A 69 -12.17 -3.54 11.91
C GLU A 69 -11.67 -2.43 12.85
N THR A 70 -11.32 -2.76 14.10
CA THR A 70 -10.75 -1.78 15.04
C THR A 70 -9.39 -1.25 14.61
N ASP A 71 -8.67 -1.92 13.70
CA ASP A 71 -7.36 -1.44 13.25
C ASP A 71 -7.50 -0.28 12.24
N LEU A 72 -8.65 -0.17 11.58
CA LEU A 72 -8.90 0.80 10.50
C LEU A 72 -10.01 1.82 10.82
N PHE A 73 -11.04 1.41 11.56
CA PHE A 73 -12.26 2.20 11.80
C PHE A 73 -12.32 2.87 13.19
N HIS A 74 -11.31 2.68 14.05
CA HIS A 74 -11.36 3.08 15.47
C HIS A 74 -11.78 4.55 15.71
N ASP A 75 -11.36 5.46 14.83
CA ASP A 75 -11.46 6.90 15.05
C ASP A 75 -12.35 7.61 14.01
N ILE A 76 -13.22 6.89 13.29
CA ILE A 76 -14.08 7.49 12.27
C ILE A 76 -15.54 7.57 12.70
N ASN A 77 -16.18 8.69 12.39
CA ASN A 77 -17.62 8.85 12.55
C ASN A 77 -18.35 8.48 11.24
N GLY A 78 -18.27 7.20 10.86
CA GLY A 78 -18.88 6.71 9.62
C GLY A 78 -18.53 5.25 9.30
N ASN A 79 -19.04 4.76 8.18
CA ASN A 79 -18.88 3.35 7.79
C ASN A 79 -17.86 3.12 6.66
N ILE A 80 -17.23 4.18 6.16
CA ILE A 80 -16.34 4.13 5.00
C ILE A 80 -15.05 4.89 5.30
N VAL A 81 -13.91 4.24 5.04
CA VAL A 81 -12.57 4.83 5.06
C VAL A 81 -12.04 4.91 3.64
N LEU A 82 -11.55 6.09 3.27
CA LEU A 82 -10.76 6.28 2.05
C LEU A 82 -9.29 6.38 2.44
N SER A 83 -8.44 5.53 1.89
CA SER A 83 -6.99 5.55 2.12
C SER A 83 -6.23 5.54 0.79
N LYS A 84 -5.12 6.26 0.74
CA LYS A 84 -4.18 6.17 -0.37
C LYS A 84 -3.27 4.96 -0.11
N HIS A 85 -3.22 4.02 -1.04
CA HIS A 85 -2.29 2.91 -0.96
C HIS A 85 -0.89 3.38 -1.39
N TYR A 86 0.15 3.00 -0.64
CA TYR A 86 1.51 3.38 -0.99
C TYR A 86 1.98 2.60 -2.21
N ARG A 87 2.40 3.33 -3.24
CA ARG A 87 2.98 2.72 -4.45
C ARG A 87 4.23 1.93 -4.09
N TYR A 88 4.49 0.89 -4.87
CA TYR A 88 5.62 -0.03 -4.76
C TYR A 88 5.63 -0.91 -3.51
N THR A 89 4.59 -0.82 -2.65
CA THR A 89 4.46 -1.70 -1.49
C THR A 89 4.41 -3.16 -1.94
N PRO A 90 5.34 -4.03 -1.48
CA PRO A 90 5.34 -5.43 -1.86
C PRO A 90 4.03 -6.12 -1.46
N VAL A 91 3.58 -7.09 -2.28
CA VAL A 91 2.38 -7.87 -1.98
C VAL A 91 2.67 -8.76 -0.78
N PHE A 92 1.74 -8.79 0.19
CA PHE A 92 1.77 -9.71 1.32
C PHE A 92 0.40 -10.36 1.54
N PRO A 93 0.37 -11.67 1.87
CA PRO A 93 -0.87 -12.35 2.20
C PRO A 93 -1.42 -11.83 3.53
N HIS A 94 -2.71 -11.49 3.54
CA HIS A 94 -3.43 -11.08 4.74
C HIS A 94 -4.93 -11.28 4.57
N GLU A 95 -5.62 -11.39 5.70
CA GLU A 95 -7.07 -11.39 5.81
C GLU A 95 -7.54 -10.15 6.56
N HIS A 96 -8.79 -9.75 6.33
CA HIS A 96 -9.39 -8.61 7.02
C HIS A 96 -10.88 -8.81 7.33
N GLU A 97 -11.32 -8.22 8.43
CA GLU A 97 -12.71 -8.26 8.89
C GLU A 97 -13.65 -7.35 8.09
N PHE A 98 -13.14 -6.43 7.27
CA PHE A 98 -13.94 -5.47 6.50
C PHE A 98 -14.01 -5.82 5.01
N LEU A 99 -14.80 -5.06 4.24
CA LEU A 99 -14.75 -5.10 2.77
C LEU A 99 -13.79 -4.02 2.27
N ARG A 100 -12.98 -4.35 1.24
CA ARG A 100 -12.06 -3.39 0.61
C ARG A 100 -12.20 -3.44 -0.90
N PHE A 101 -12.39 -2.27 -1.50
CA PHE A 101 -12.33 -2.05 -2.94
C PHE A 101 -11.12 -1.16 -3.25
N SER A 102 -10.41 -1.49 -4.32
CA SER A 102 -9.23 -0.74 -4.76
C SER A 102 -9.46 -0.14 -6.14
N VAL A 103 -9.19 1.15 -6.28
CA VAL A 103 -9.30 1.88 -7.55
C VAL A 103 -7.92 2.38 -7.96
N CYS A 104 -7.41 1.85 -9.07
CA CYS A 104 -6.18 2.31 -9.71
C CYS A 104 -6.44 3.56 -10.56
N MET A 105 -5.64 4.60 -10.37
CA MET A 105 -5.76 5.87 -11.09
C MET A 105 -4.77 5.90 -12.25
N THR A 106 -5.17 5.41 -13.42
CA THR A 106 -4.37 5.45 -14.66
C THR A 106 -4.82 6.59 -15.57
N GLU A 107 -3.89 7.44 -16.01
CA GLU A 107 -4.16 8.45 -17.05
C GLU A 107 -4.15 7.85 -18.47
N LEU A 108 -3.76 6.59 -18.63
CA LEU A 108 -3.70 5.91 -19.92
C LEU A 108 -4.86 4.92 -20.09
N PRO A 109 -5.68 5.04 -21.15
CA PRO A 109 -6.55 3.96 -21.53
C PRO A 109 -5.65 2.81 -22.02
N THR A 110 -5.79 1.63 -21.43
CA THR A 110 -5.14 0.38 -21.87
C THR A 110 -3.62 0.26 -21.68
N LEU A 111 -3.18 -0.01 -20.44
CA LEU A 111 -1.97 -0.81 -20.22
C LEU A 111 -2.41 -2.24 -19.89
N ARG A 112 -2.21 -3.14 -20.86
CA ARG A 112 -2.57 -4.56 -20.77
C ARG A 112 -1.97 -5.19 -19.51
N TYR A 113 -2.86 -5.77 -18.72
CA TYR A 113 -2.63 -6.52 -17.50
C TYR A 113 -1.75 -7.75 -17.79
N ARG A 114 -0.44 -7.62 -17.60
CA ARG A 114 0.47 -8.76 -17.44
C ARG A 114 1.37 -8.50 -16.24
N GLY A 115 0.92 -8.99 -15.10
CA GLY A 115 1.75 -9.50 -14.00
C GLY A 115 2.52 -8.53 -13.10
N SER A 116 3.00 -7.37 -13.59
CA SER A 116 4.13 -6.72 -12.89
C SER A 116 4.04 -5.20 -12.73
N ASN A 117 3.02 -4.52 -13.27
CA ASN A 117 3.00 -3.06 -13.38
C ASN A 117 2.01 -2.32 -12.44
N THR A 118 1.29 -3.02 -11.57
CA THR A 118 0.28 -2.38 -10.70
C THR A 118 0.90 -1.56 -9.57
N LEU A 119 2.11 -1.94 -9.14
CA LEU A 119 2.81 -1.33 -8.01
C LEU A 119 3.15 0.15 -8.22
N CYS A 120 3.38 0.60 -9.45
CA CYS A 120 3.78 1.99 -9.72
C CYS A 120 2.60 2.96 -9.91
N ILE A 121 1.37 2.43 -9.99
CA ILE A 121 0.15 3.20 -10.26
C ILE A 121 -0.43 3.68 -8.93
N PRO A 122 -0.80 4.96 -8.79
CA PRO A 122 -1.49 5.43 -7.60
C PRO A 122 -2.83 4.71 -7.41
N GLU A 123 -3.11 4.29 -6.18
CA GLU A 123 -4.31 3.55 -5.85
C GLU A 123 -4.99 4.18 -4.62
N ILE A 124 -6.32 4.20 -4.65
CA ILE A 124 -7.14 4.50 -3.48
C ILE A 124 -7.90 3.25 -3.09
N SER A 125 -7.80 2.90 -1.81
CA SER A 125 -8.62 1.87 -1.22
C SER A 125 -9.83 2.50 -0.53
N VAL A 126 -10.99 1.91 -0.79
CA VAL A 126 -12.26 2.20 -0.12
C VAL A 126 -12.56 1.00 0.77
N SER A 127 -12.54 1.21 2.07
CA SER A 127 -12.85 0.16 3.05
C SER A 127 -14.18 0.47 3.73
N SER A 128 -15.03 -0.53 3.90
CA SER A 128 -16.29 -0.39 4.64
C SER A 128 -16.46 -1.51 5.66
N HIS A 129 -17.12 -1.21 6.79
CA HIS A 129 -17.56 -2.26 7.71
C HIS A 129 -18.32 -3.35 6.96
N ARG A 130 -18.23 -4.59 7.47
CA ARG A 130 -19.20 -5.61 7.05
C ARG A 130 -20.60 -5.12 7.43
N ILE A 131 -21.46 -4.95 6.43
CA ILE A 131 -22.88 -4.74 6.71
C ILE A 131 -23.38 -6.05 7.34
N PRO A 132 -23.84 -6.04 8.60
CA PRO A 132 -24.41 -7.24 9.18
C PRO A 132 -25.59 -7.65 8.31
N LEU A 133 -25.62 -8.93 7.91
CA LEU A 133 -26.79 -9.55 7.33
C LEU A 133 -27.86 -9.63 8.43
N THR A 134 -28.52 -8.52 8.72
CA THR A 134 -29.81 -8.56 9.42
C THR A 134 -30.81 -9.14 8.44
N VAL A 135 -31.17 -10.40 8.65
CA VAL A 135 -32.40 -11.03 8.14
C VAL A 135 -33.45 -10.95 9.23
#